data_AF-A0AAJ1H7P1-F1
#
_entry.id   AF-A0AAJ1H7P1-F1
#
_cell.length_a   1.000
_cell.length_b   1.000
_cell.length_c   1.000
_cell.angle_alpha   90.00
_cell.angle_beta   90.00
_cell.angle_gamma   90.00
#
_symmetry.space_group_name_H-M   'P 1'
#
loop_
_entity.id
_entity.type
_entity.pdbx_description
1 polymer ?
#
loop_
_entity_poly.entity_id
_entity_poly.type
_entity_poly.pdbx_seq_one_letter_code
_entity_poly.pdbx_strand_id
1 'polypeptide(L)'
;MSATPRALQAGDMDTSVPAVCGQISAVETIAFNAREAHQRGELSDEGYQSRLEAARYVYAHLPTNNAIAAAVIKLQSWLSDHPTTAGALALDPDDSGLQDAIGAVTKSCGDAGSPIGVSAAYGG
;
A
#
# COMPACT_ATOMS: atom_id res chain seq x y z
N MET A 1 13.07 -21.14 -18.19
CA MET A 1 13.84 -21.48 -16.97
C MET A 1 12.88 -21.43 -15.80
N SER A 2 12.48 -22.57 -15.24
CA SER A 2 11.66 -22.59 -14.02
C SER A 2 12.56 -22.31 -12.83
N ALA A 3 12.32 -21.22 -12.11
CA ALA A 3 12.95 -20.98 -10.83
C ALA A 3 12.34 -21.97 -9.82
N THR A 4 13.17 -22.85 -9.25
CA THR A 4 12.76 -23.70 -8.13
C THR A 4 12.37 -22.79 -6.95
N PRO A 5 11.17 -22.92 -6.36
CA PRO A 5 10.80 -22.12 -5.19
C PRO A 5 11.80 -22.42 -4.07
N ARG A 6 12.51 -21.40 -3.60
CA ARG A 6 13.32 -21.50 -2.38
C ARG A 6 12.38 -21.38 -1.18
N ALA A 7 12.41 -22.36 -0.28
CA ALA A 7 11.74 -22.24 1.00
C ALA A 7 12.35 -21.06 1.79
N LEU A 8 11.51 -20.14 2.25
CA LEU A 8 11.94 -19.05 3.13
C LEU A 8 12.40 -19.63 4.47
N GLN A 9 13.54 -19.15 4.98
CA GLN A 9 13.98 -19.48 6.33
C GLN A 9 13.28 -18.57 7.35
N ALA A 10 13.28 -18.99 8.62
CA ALA A 10 12.80 -18.14 9.69
C ALA A 10 13.62 -16.84 9.74
N GLY A 11 12.96 -15.69 9.60
CA GLY A 11 13.60 -14.37 9.51
C GLY A 11 13.81 -13.86 8.08
N ASP A 12 13.65 -14.69 7.05
CA ASP A 12 13.63 -14.22 5.67
C ASP A 12 12.33 -13.45 5.40
N MET A 13 12.45 -12.27 4.81
CA MET A 13 11.30 -11.53 4.29
C MET A 13 10.87 -12.13 2.95
N ASP A 14 9.60 -12.53 2.83
CA ASP A 14 9.03 -12.87 1.53
C ASP A 14 8.93 -11.60 0.68
N THR A 15 9.75 -11.54 -0.36
CA THR A 15 9.80 -10.41 -1.31
C THR A 15 9.19 -10.78 -2.66
N SER A 16 8.53 -11.93 -2.76
CA SER A 16 7.81 -12.36 -3.95
C SER A 16 6.68 -11.38 -4.30
N VAL A 17 6.29 -11.36 -5.58
CA VAL A 17 5.18 -10.51 -6.04
C VAL A 17 3.89 -10.77 -5.25
N PRO A 18 3.44 -12.03 -5.03
CA PRO A 18 2.24 -12.27 -4.22
C PRO A 18 2.34 -11.72 -2.79
N ALA A 19 3.52 -11.83 -2.15
CA ALA A 19 3.71 -11.29 -0.81
C ALA A 19 3.62 -9.76 -0.77
N VAL A 20 4.28 -9.07 -1.71
CA VAL A 20 4.24 -7.60 -1.80
C VAL A 20 2.83 -7.11 -2.15
N CYS A 21 2.17 -7.71 -3.15
CA CYS A 21 0.78 -7.37 -3.50
C CYS A 21 -0.21 -7.71 -2.37
N GLY A 22 0.06 -8.74 -1.57
CA GLY A 22 -0.72 -9.05 -0.37
C GLY A 22 -0.57 -7.99 0.73
N GLN A 23 0.65 -7.47 0.95
CA GLN A 23 0.88 -6.35 1.87
C GLN A 23 0.15 -5.09 1.41
N ILE A 24 0.20 -4.77 0.11
CA ILE A 24 -0.54 -3.65 -0.47
C ILE A 24 -2.05 -3.82 -0.27
N SER A 25 -2.59 -5.02 -0.51
CA SER A 25 -4.01 -5.32 -0.27
C SER A 25 -4.43 -5.08 1.18
N ALA A 26 -3.57 -5.46 2.14
CA ALA A 26 -3.81 -5.20 3.55
C ALA A 26 -3.79 -3.70 3.88
N VAL A 27 -2.83 -2.95 3.32
CA VAL A 27 -2.73 -1.50 3.49
C VAL A 27 -3.95 -0.78 2.92
N GLU A 28 -4.33 -1.08 1.68
CA GLU A 28 -5.50 -0.51 1.03
C GLU A 28 -6.78 -0.82 1.80
N THR A 29 -6.91 -2.04 2.34
CA THR A 29 -8.01 -2.42 3.23
C THR A 29 -8.05 -1.58 4.50
N ILE A 30 -6.90 -1.32 5.14
CA ILE A 30 -6.83 -0.49 6.34
C ILE A 30 -7.20 0.96 6.00
N ALA A 31 -6.64 1.52 4.93
CA ALA A 31 -6.90 2.90 4.51
C ALA A 31 -8.37 3.12 4.13
N PHE A 32 -8.94 2.20 3.34
CA PHE A 32 -10.34 2.22 2.95
C PHE A 32 -11.27 2.19 4.17
N ASN A 33 -11.09 1.22 5.07
CA ASN A 33 -11.96 1.10 6.23
C ASN A 33 -11.76 2.24 7.24
N ALA A 34 -10.54 2.79 7.36
CA ALA A 34 -10.28 3.94 8.22
C ALA A 34 -11.01 5.20 7.71
N ARG A 35 -11.04 5.42 6.39
CA ARG A 35 -11.80 6.51 5.77
C ARG A 35 -13.30 6.35 6.03
N GLU A 36 -13.85 5.17 5.80
CA GLU A 36 -15.27 4.90 6.04
C GLU A 36 -15.66 5.09 7.52
N ALA A 37 -14.86 4.55 8.45
CA ALA A 37 -15.08 4.71 9.88
C ALA A 37 -15.01 6.18 10.32
N HIS A 38 -14.05 6.93 9.77
CA HIS A 38 -13.90 8.37 10.03
C HIS A 38 -15.10 9.17 9.55
N GLN A 39 -15.56 8.92 8.31
CA GLN A 39 -16.76 9.57 7.74
C GLN A 39 -18.03 9.29 8.55
N ARG A 40 -18.10 8.13 9.21
CA ARG A 40 -19.23 7.74 10.09
C ARG A 40 -19.09 8.28 11.51
N GLY A 41 -17.97 8.93 11.86
CA GLY A 41 -17.67 9.39 13.21
C GLY A 41 -17.30 8.28 14.18
N GLU A 42 -17.01 7.07 13.70
CA GLU A 42 -16.57 5.92 14.49
C GLU A 42 -15.05 5.95 14.78
N LEU A 43 -14.30 6.75 14.00
CA LEU A 43 -12.86 6.95 14.16
C LEU A 43 -12.56 8.45 14.30
N SER A 44 -11.75 8.84 15.29
CA SER A 44 -11.35 10.24 15.46
C SER A 44 -10.39 10.69 14.35
N ASP A 45 -10.19 12.01 14.22
CA ASP A 45 -9.22 12.59 13.28
C ASP A 45 -7.82 12.04 13.53
N GLU A 46 -7.38 11.97 14.80
CA GLU A 46 -6.07 11.40 15.15
C GLU A 46 -5.99 9.91 14.84
N GLY A 47 -7.09 9.17 15.07
CA GLY A 47 -7.19 7.76 14.73
C GLY A 47 -7.07 7.52 13.23
N TYR A 48 -7.74 8.34 12.42
CA TYR A 48 -7.67 8.28 10.96
C TYR A 48 -6.25 8.59 10.48
N GLN A 49 -5.68 9.71 10.95
CA GLN A 49 -4.32 10.12 10.61
C GLN A 49 -3.29 9.03 10.96
N SER A 50 -3.38 8.44 12.15
CA SER A 50 -2.47 7.36 12.57
C SER A 50 -2.52 6.14 11.64
N ARG A 51 -3.70 5.80 11.09
CA ARG A 51 -3.82 4.70 10.11
C ARG A 51 -3.21 5.06 8.77
N LEU A 52 -3.35 6.30 8.32
CA LEU A 52 -2.70 6.78 7.09
C LEU A 52 -1.17 6.83 7.25
N GLU A 53 -0.66 7.21 8.42
CA GLU A 53 0.77 7.19 8.72
C GLU A 53 1.33 5.77 8.69
N ALA A 54 0.61 4.80 9.26
CA ALA A 54 0.99 3.39 9.19
C ALA A 54 0.98 2.88 7.73
N ALA A 55 -0.05 3.20 6.95
CA ALA A 55 -0.13 2.87 5.53
C ALA A 55 1.04 3.47 4.74
N ARG A 56 1.33 4.75 4.96
CA ARG A 56 2.46 5.46 4.36
C ARG A 56 3.78 4.78 4.67
N TYR A 57 3.99 4.40 5.94
CA TYR A 57 5.19 3.71 6.37
C TYR A 57 5.37 2.38 5.62
N VAL A 58 4.31 1.59 5.47
CA VAL A 58 4.39 0.34 4.71
C VAL A 58 4.79 0.61 3.26
N TYR A 59 4.14 1.57 2.58
CA TYR A 59 4.48 1.91 1.20
C TYR A 59 5.94 2.35 1.03
N ALA A 60 6.45 3.15 1.95
CA ALA A 60 7.83 3.61 1.95
C ALA A 60 8.86 2.47 2.10
N HIS A 61 8.46 1.30 2.62
CA HIS A 61 9.35 0.18 2.94
C HIS A 61 9.05 -1.11 2.18
N LEU A 62 8.18 -1.06 1.16
CA LEU A 62 7.92 -2.22 0.31
C LEU A 62 9.22 -2.69 -0.40
N PRO A 63 9.44 -4.01 -0.53
CA PRO A 63 10.58 -4.56 -1.26
C PRO A 63 10.61 -4.15 -2.74
N THR A 64 11.79 -3.84 -3.26
CA THR A 64 12.03 -3.40 -4.65
C THR A 64 12.92 -4.36 -5.44
N ASN A 65 12.95 -5.64 -5.06
CA ASN A 65 13.78 -6.69 -5.66
C ASN A 65 12.99 -7.76 -6.44
N ASN A 66 11.82 -7.40 -7.01
CA ASN A 66 10.94 -8.31 -7.73
C ASN A 66 10.37 -7.68 -9.04
N ALA A 67 9.48 -8.38 -9.73
CA ALA A 67 8.97 -7.98 -11.04
C ALA A 67 8.11 -6.70 -11.05
N ILE A 68 7.60 -6.25 -9.89
CA ILE A 68 6.80 -5.02 -9.76
C ILE A 68 7.62 -3.84 -9.20
N ALA A 69 8.93 -4.02 -9.02
CA ALA A 69 9.82 -3.06 -8.39
C ALA A 69 9.74 -1.65 -8.99
N ALA A 70 9.62 -1.53 -10.32
CA ALA A 70 9.53 -0.21 -10.98
C ALA A 70 8.32 0.60 -10.52
N ALA A 71 7.16 -0.04 -10.34
CA ALA A 71 5.96 0.62 -9.84
C ALA A 71 6.08 0.96 -8.35
N VAL A 72 6.66 0.06 -7.55
CA VAL A 72 6.92 0.31 -6.13
C VAL A 72 7.90 1.47 -5.94
N ILE A 73 8.97 1.54 -6.75
CA ILE A 73 9.93 2.65 -6.75
C ILE A 73 9.22 3.96 -7.10
N LYS A 74 8.34 3.98 -8.11
CA LYS A 74 7.55 5.17 -8.46
C LYS A 74 6.74 5.68 -7.26
N LEU A 75 6.08 4.78 -6.53
CA LEU A 75 5.34 5.13 -5.31
C LEU A 75 6.27 5.66 -4.22
N GLN A 76 7.39 5.00 -3.97
CA GLN A 76 8.38 5.45 -2.98
C GLN A 76 9.00 6.80 -3.34
N SER A 77 9.26 7.05 -4.62
CA SER A 77 9.72 8.36 -5.10
C SER A 77 8.66 9.44 -4.87
N TRP A 78 7.40 9.18 -5.20
CA TRP A 78 6.32 10.13 -4.91
C TRP A 78 6.25 10.44 -3.41
N LEU A 79 6.32 9.42 -2.54
CA LEU A 79 6.33 9.61 -1.08
C LEU A 79 7.55 10.42 -0.62
N SER A 80 8.73 10.19 -1.19
CA SER A 80 9.94 10.94 -0.88
C SER A 80 9.81 12.42 -1.26
N ASP A 81 9.20 12.71 -2.41
CA ASP A 81 9.00 14.07 -2.92
C ASP A 81 7.87 14.82 -2.19
N HIS A 82 6.98 14.09 -1.50
CA HIS A 82 5.82 14.62 -0.78
C HIS A 82 5.89 14.24 0.70
N PRO A 83 6.82 14.82 1.49
CA PRO A 83 6.95 14.52 2.92
C PRO A 83 5.71 14.94 3.71
N THR A 84 5.46 14.25 4.81
CA THR A 84 4.37 14.61 5.74
C THR A 84 4.62 15.99 6.33
N THR A 85 3.60 16.84 6.31
CA THR A 85 3.63 18.16 6.95
C THR A 85 2.58 18.24 8.05
N ALA A 86 2.83 19.03 9.09
CA ALA A 86 1.89 19.18 10.19
C ALA A 86 0.56 19.74 9.68
N GLY A 87 -0.54 19.02 9.94
CA GLY A 87 -1.88 19.39 9.51
C GLY A 87 -2.32 18.85 8.13
N ALA A 88 -1.44 18.15 7.41
CA ALA A 88 -1.80 17.43 6.19
C ALA A 88 -2.00 15.93 6.47
N LEU A 89 -2.87 15.28 5.69
CA LEU A 89 -3.01 13.84 5.72
C LEU A 89 -1.70 13.17 5.29
N ALA A 90 -1.32 12.08 5.97
CA ALA A 90 -0.11 11.35 5.58
C ALA A 90 -0.20 10.71 4.20
N LEU A 91 -1.42 10.37 3.78
CA LEU A 91 -1.82 9.95 2.45
C LEU A 91 -3.15 10.63 2.13
N ASP A 92 -3.13 11.64 1.27
CA ASP A 92 -4.36 12.31 0.84
C ASP A 92 -5.02 11.50 -0.30
N PRO A 93 -6.19 10.87 -0.07
CA PRO A 93 -6.86 10.07 -1.09
C PRO A 93 -7.30 10.89 -2.31
N ASP A 94 -7.37 12.22 -2.21
CA ASP A 94 -7.76 13.11 -3.31
C ASP A 94 -6.55 13.65 -4.10
N ASP A 95 -5.31 13.33 -3.69
CA ASP A 95 -4.10 13.69 -4.42
C ASP A 95 -3.94 12.82 -5.67
N SER A 96 -4.02 13.44 -6.86
CA SER A 96 -3.92 12.74 -8.14
C SER A 96 -2.56 12.06 -8.36
N GLY A 97 -1.47 12.63 -7.84
CA GLY A 97 -0.14 12.05 -7.95
C GLY A 97 -0.01 10.78 -7.11
N LEU A 98 -0.59 10.78 -5.90
CA LEU A 98 -0.68 9.58 -5.08
C LEU A 98 -1.56 8.52 -5.75
N GLN A 99 -2.73 8.89 -6.26
CA GLN A 99 -3.63 7.98 -6.98
C GLN A 99 -2.94 7.35 -8.19
N ASP A 100 -2.19 8.12 -8.98
CA ASP A 100 -1.42 7.63 -10.12
C ASP A 100 -0.29 6.68 -9.71
N ALA A 101 0.35 6.93 -8.57
CA ALA A 101 1.40 6.09 -8.03
C ALA A 101 0.84 4.74 -7.50
N ILE A 102 -0.22 4.78 -6.71
CA ILE A 102 -0.93 3.58 -6.22
C ILE A 102 -1.51 2.80 -7.42
N GLY A 103 -2.14 3.50 -8.37
CA GLY A 103 -2.69 2.90 -9.59
C GLY A 103 -1.65 2.15 -10.43
N ALA A 104 -0.43 2.67 -10.53
CA ALA A 104 0.68 1.98 -11.19
C ALA A 104 1.05 0.67 -10.48
N VAL A 105 1.11 0.68 -9.14
CA VAL A 105 1.37 -0.53 -8.34
C VAL A 105 0.25 -1.54 -8.50
N THR A 106 -1.01 -1.10 -8.38
CA THR A 106 -2.19 -1.96 -8.57
C THR A 106 -2.20 -2.61 -9.96
N LYS A 107 -1.89 -1.84 -11.01
CA LYS A 107 -1.75 -2.37 -12.36
C LYS A 107 -0.64 -3.41 -12.46
N SER A 108 0.56 -3.13 -11.94
CA SER A 108 1.68 -4.08 -11.97
C SER A 108 1.40 -5.37 -11.20
N CYS A 109 0.70 -5.28 -10.07
CA CYS A 109 0.21 -6.45 -9.33
C CYS A 109 -0.77 -7.29 -10.16
N GLY A 110 -1.73 -6.64 -10.83
CA GLY A 110 -2.67 -7.31 -11.74
C GLY A 110 -1.98 -7.99 -12.93
N ASP A 111 -1.07 -7.27 -13.61
CA ASP A 111 -0.30 -7.78 -14.76
C ASP A 111 0.59 -8.98 -14.37
N ALA A 112 1.04 -9.03 -13.11
CA ALA A 112 1.83 -10.13 -12.57
C ALA A 112 0.98 -11.29 -11.98
N GLY A 113 -0.34 -11.25 -12.15
CA GLY A 113 -1.26 -12.30 -11.70
C GLY A 113 -1.53 -12.32 -10.18
N SER A 114 -1.24 -11.23 -9.48
CA SER A 114 -1.48 -11.05 -8.03
C SER A 114 -2.30 -9.78 -7.79
N PRO A 115 -3.57 -9.72 -8.23
CA PRO A 115 -4.36 -8.50 -8.15
C PRO A 115 -4.56 -8.03 -6.70
N ILE A 116 -4.62 -6.71 -6.52
CA ILE A 116 -4.92 -6.09 -5.23
C ILE A 116 -6.41 -6.25 -4.91
N GLY A 117 -6.71 -6.67 -3.68
CA GLY A 117 -8.07 -6.79 -3.17
C GLY A 117 -8.28 -5.94 -1.92
N VAL A 118 -9.44 -5.28 -1.83
CA VAL A 118 -9.86 -4.49 -0.66
C VAL A 118 -11.06 -5.16 -0.02
N SER A 119 -10.93 -5.48 1.28
CA SER A 119 -12.04 -6.04 2.06
C SER A 119 -12.79 -4.93 2.78
N ALA A 120 -13.91 -4.49 2.19
CA ALA A 120 -14.78 -3.47 2.77
C ALA A 120 -15.51 -4.02 4.00
N ALA A 121 -15.23 -3.47 5.19
CA ALA A 121 -15.91 -3.84 6.44
C ALA A 121 -17.36 -3.29 6.49
N TYR A 122 -17.64 -2.22 5.73
CA TYR A 122 -18.91 -1.51 5.75
C TYR A 122 -19.82 -1.80 4.53
N GLY A 123 -19.45 -2.76 3.67
CA GLY A 123 -20.11 -3.02 2.38
C GLY A 123 -19.65 -2.05 1.27
N GLY A 124 -19.99 -2.36 0.01
CA GLY A 124 -19.66 -1.56 -1.17
C GLY A 124 -20.87 -1.24 -2.02
#